data_AF-A0AA96SHF1-F1
#
_entry.id   AF-A0AA96SHF1-F1
#
_cell.length_a   1.000
_cell.length_b   1.000
_cell.length_c   1.000
_cell.angle_alpha   90.00
_cell.angle_beta   90.00
_cell.angle_gamma   90.00
#
_symmetry.space_group_name_H-M   'P 1'
#
loop_
_entity.id
_entity.type
_entity.pdbx_description
1 polymer ?
#
loop_
_entity_poly.entity_id
_entity_poly.type
_entity_poly.pdbx_seq_one_letter_code
_entity_poly.pdbx_strand_id
1 'polypeptide(L)' 'MVKNEDDVFYTGRLYLFDIIPLWKTTKTKREWKEIAMEMSSRNKMVIFRFDDEEEREDDKKV' A
#
# COMPACT_ATOMS: atom_id res chain seq x y z
N MET A 1 6.41 23.55 8.75
CA MET A 1 6.13 23.32 7.31
C MET A 1 5.30 22.06 7.21
N VAL A 2 3.99 22.19 6.93
CA VAL A 2 3.13 21.03 6.67
C VAL A 2 3.60 20.48 5.33
N LYS A 3 4.32 19.35 5.33
CA LYS A 3 4.61 18.63 4.09
C LYS A 3 3.26 18.24 3.50
N ASN A 4 2.98 18.61 2.26
CA ASN A 4 1.80 18.12 1.59
C ASN A 4 1.91 16.59 1.55
N GLU A 5 0.83 15.87 1.87
CA GLU A 5 0.84 14.40 1.82
C GLU A 5 1.20 13.86 0.42
N ASP A 6 1.09 14.71 -0.61
CA ASP A 6 1.46 14.45 -1.99
C ASP A 6 2.97 14.55 -2.27
N ASP A 7 3.78 15.11 -1.36
CA ASP A 7 5.25 15.15 -1.48
C ASP A 7 5.92 13.91 -0.86
N VAL A 8 5.13 13.04 -0.22
CA VAL A 8 5.63 11.82 0.43
C VAL A 8 5.36 10.63 -0.47
N PHE A 9 6.45 9.95 -0.86
CA PHE A 9 6.38 8.70 -1.58
C PHE A 9 6.27 7.53 -0.61
N TYR A 10 5.36 6.61 -0.93
CA TYR A 10 5.14 5.39 -0.19
C TYR A 10 5.42 4.20 -1.11
N THR A 11 6.15 3.24 -0.59
CA THR A 11 6.34 1.96 -1.25
C THR A 11 5.27 1.00 -0.77
N GLY A 12 4.58 0.37 -1.71
CA GLY A 12 3.50 -0.58 -1.40
C GLY A 12 3.51 -1.76 -2.35
N ARG A 13 2.83 -2.82 -1.92
CA ARG A 13 2.69 -4.08 -2.63
C ARG A 13 1.23 -4.40 -2.89
N LEU A 14 1.01 -5.00 -4.05
CA LEU A 14 -0.26 -5.57 -4.46
C LEU A 14 -0.27 -7.06 -4.13
N TYR A 15 -1.32 -7.55 -3.49
CA TYR A 15 -1.52 -8.96 -3.22
C TYR A 15 -2.79 -9.48 -3.88
N LEU A 16 -2.71 -10.70 -4.42
CA LEU A 16 -3.88 -11.50 -4.77
C LEU A 16 -4.21 -12.43 -3.61
N PHE A 17 -5.49 -12.46 -3.19
CA PHE A 17 -5.96 -13.27 -2.06
C PHE A 17 -5.20 -13.01 -0.75
N ASP A 18 -4.62 -11.82 -0.57
CA ASP A 18 -3.77 -11.46 0.59
C ASP A 18 -2.48 -12.28 0.75
N ILE A 19 -2.15 -13.17 -0.21
CA ILE A 19 -1.09 -14.17 -0.05
C ILE A 19 -0.05 -14.07 -1.17
N ILE A 20 -0.47 -13.82 -2.41
CA ILE A 20 0.42 -13.85 -3.57
C ILE A 20 0.83 -12.42 -3.92
N PRO A 21 2.10 -12.01 -3.70
CA PRO A 21 2.55 -10.68 -4.11
C PRO A 21 2.58 -10.61 -5.65
N LEU A 22 1.87 -9.64 -6.21
CA LEU A 22 1.77 -9.43 -7.65
C LEU A 22 2.77 -8.37 -8.12
N TRP A 23 2.87 -7.26 -7.39
CA TRP A 23 3.63 -6.09 -7.85
C TRP A 23 4.05 -5.20 -6.67
N LYS A 24 5.19 -4.52 -6.81
CA LYS A 24 5.73 -3.54 -5.86
C LYS A 24 6.01 -2.23 -6.60
N THR A 25 5.57 -1.10 -6.04
CA THR A 25 5.79 0.23 -6.65
C THR A 25 5.93 1.31 -5.59
N THR A 26 6.51 2.45 -5.97
CA THR A 26 6.68 3.63 -5.12
C THR A 26 5.92 4.79 -5.73
N LYS A 27 4.94 5.33 -5.00
CA LYS A 27 3.97 6.32 -5.49
C LYS A 27 3.55 7.26 -4.36
N THR A 28 2.98 8.41 -4.72
CA THR A 28 2.38 9.31 -3.73
C THR A 28 1.14 8.67 -3.09
N LYS A 29 0.73 9.15 -1.91
CA LYS A 29 -0.48 8.65 -1.22
C LYS A 29 -1.74 8.80 -2.08
N ARG A 30 -1.83 9.88 -2.86
CA ARG A 30 -2.97 10.14 -3.76
C ARG A 30 -3.02 9.15 -4.91
N GLU A 31 -1.91 8.95 -5.61
CA GLU A 31 -1.83 7.95 -6.68
C GLU A 31 -2.19 6.54 -6.16
N TRP A 32 -1.74 6.19 -4.95
CA TRP A 32 -2.10 4.91 -4.33
C TRP A 32 -3.60 4.76 -4.07
N LYS A 33 -4.29 5.81 -3.59
CA LYS A 33 -5.74 5.79 -3.40
C LYS A 33 -6.48 5.59 -4.72
N GLU A 34 -6.03 6.24 -5.79
CA GLU A 34 -6.60 6.09 -7.13
C GLU A 34 -6.46 4.65 -7.64
N ILE A 35 -5.26 4.07 -7.53
CA ILE A 35 -4.99 2.68 -7.91
C ILE A 35 -5.86 1.71 -7.09
N ALA A 36 -5.94 1.90 -5.78
CA ALA A 36 -6.75 1.05 -4.91
C ALA A 36 -8.24 1.10 -5.26
N MET A 37 -8.78 2.29 -5.55
CA MET A 37 -10.16 2.46 -6.02
C MET A 37 -10.39 1.77 -7.37
N GLU A 38 -9.50 1.97 -8.34
CA GLU A 38 -9.63 1.34 -9.66
C GLU A 38 -9.61 -0.19 -9.53
N MET A 39 -8.63 -0.74 -8.83
CA MET A 39 -8.44 -2.18 -8.73
C MET A 39 -9.53 -2.86 -7.90
N SER A 40 -10.00 -2.24 -6.81
CA SER A 40 -11.13 -2.77 -6.04
C SER A 40 -12.44 -2.79 -6.84
N SER A 41 -12.63 -1.83 -7.75
CA SER A 41 -13.77 -1.82 -8.67
C SER A 41 -13.70 -2.94 -9.71
N ARG A 42 -12.49 -3.33 -10.12
CA ARG A 42 -12.25 -4.33 -11.18
C ARG A 42 -12.09 -5.75 -10.62
N ASN A 43 -11.61 -5.92 -9.40
CA ASN A 43 -11.35 -7.23 -8.80
C ASN A 43 -11.41 -7.19 -7.25
N LYS A 44 -12.41 -7.85 -6.66
CA LYS A 44 -12.63 -7.89 -5.21
C LYS A 44 -11.56 -8.65 -4.42
N MET A 45 -10.65 -9.37 -5.09
CA MET A 45 -9.67 -10.26 -4.46
C MET A 45 -8.28 -9.63 -4.34
N VAL A 46 -8.16 -8.34 -4.67
CA VAL A 46 -6.90 -7.61 -4.65
C VAL A 46 -6.79 -6.78 -3.37
N ILE A 47 -5.72 -6.96 -2.62
CA ILE A 47 -5.43 -6.25 -1.37
C ILE A 47 -4.15 -5.45 -1.51
N PHE A 48 -4.13 -4.26 -0.90
CA PHE A 48 -3.03 -3.30 -0.93
C PHE A 48 -2.41 -3.19 0.44
N ARG A 49 -1.08 -3.28 0.52
CA ARG A 49 -0.33 -3.08 1.76
C ARG A 49 0.84 -2.12 1.52
N PHE A 50 1.04 -1.19 2.43
CA PHE A 50 2.23 -0.33 2.43
C PHE A 50 3.34 -1.03 3.19
N ASP A 51 4.57 -0.95 2.67
CA ASP A 51 5.73 -1.56 3.33
C ASP A 51 5.99 -0.87 4.70
N ASP A 52 5.71 0.43 4.81
CA ASP A 52 5.85 1.20 6.06
C ASP A 52 4.84 0.79 7.15
N GLU A 53 3.79 0.03 6.80
CA GLU A 53 2.77 -0.44 7.74
C GLU A 53 3.14 -1.82 8.33
N GLU A 54 4.01 -2.59 7.66
CA GLU A 54 4.54 -3.88 8.14
C GLU A 54 5.58 -3.73 9.27
N GLU A 55 6.27 -2.59 9.40
CA GLU A 55 7.29 -2.39 10.45
C GLU A 55 6.74 -2.24 11.89
N ARG A 56 5.43 -2.32 12.12
CA ARG A 56 4.83 -2.07 13.46
C ARG A 56 4.24 -3.28 14.17
N GLU A 57 4.37 -4.50 13.65
CA GLU A 57 3.87 -5.70 14.34
C GLU A 57 4.94 -6.57 15.03
N ASP A 58 6.23 -6.34 14.81
CA ASP A 58 7.29 -7.17 15.43
C ASP A 58 7.81 -6.64 16.80
N ASP A 59 7.40 -5.45 17.25
CA ASP A 59 7.82 -4.87 18.54
C ASP A 59 6.94 -5.29 19.74
N LYS A 60 6.31 -6.49 19.70
CA LYS A 60 5.57 -7.07 20.84
C LYS A 60 6.08 -8.43 21.32
N LYS A 61 7.30 -8.85 20.96
CA LYS A 61 7.96 -9.99 21.59
C LYS A 61 9.48 -9.80 21.72
N VAL A 62 9.90 -9.00 22.71
CA VAL A 62 11.10 -9.30 23.55
C VAL A 62 10.81 -8.83 24.97
#